data_AF-A0A142FTS2-F1
#
_entry.id   AF-A0A142FTS2-F1
#
_cell.length_a   1.000
_cell.length_b   1.000
_cell.length_c   1.000
_cell.angle_alpha   90.00
_cell.angle_beta   90.00
_cell.angle_gamma   90.00
#
_symmetry.space_group_name_H-M   'P 1'
#
loop_
_entity.id
_entity.type
_entity.pdbx_description
1 polymer ?
#
loop_
_entity_poly.entity_id
_entity_poly.type
_entity_poly.pdbx_seq_one_letter_code
_entity_poly.pdbx_strand_id
1 'polypeptide(L)'
;MRTASTDTPQEEVARLISRYDLLALPILDQDERLVGIVTYDDAMDVAEEEATEDIHKGATVGKLETGLRDATPFSLYRSRVQWLVILVFANIFTGAGIAYFEDIIFEHIALLFFMPLLVASAGNAGGTVSHAYGTEYGYR
;
A
#
# COMPACT_ATOMS: atom_id res chain seq x y z
N MET A 1 -0.52 -12.72 31.55
CA MET A 1 -1.70 -12.26 30.79
C MET A 1 -1.21 -11.18 29.85
N ARG A 2 -1.43 -11.30 28.54
CA ARG A 2 -1.15 -10.18 27.61
C ARG A 2 -2.35 -9.23 27.60
N THR A 3 -2.10 -7.94 27.49
CA THR A 3 -3.10 -6.88 27.45
C THR A 3 -2.73 -5.89 26.34
N ALA A 4 -3.70 -5.14 25.83
CA ALA A 4 -3.46 -3.97 24.99
C ALA A 4 -4.14 -2.75 25.62
N SER A 5 -3.76 -1.54 25.18
CA SER A 5 -4.36 -0.29 25.65
C SER A 5 -5.44 0.17 24.68
N THR A 6 -6.38 1.01 25.14
CA THR A 6 -7.49 1.53 24.32
C THR A 6 -7.05 2.35 23.09
N ASP A 7 -5.82 2.86 23.07
CA ASP A 7 -5.23 3.61 21.96
C ASP A 7 -4.44 2.73 20.97
N THR A 8 -4.34 1.42 21.25
CA THR A 8 -3.66 0.48 20.36
C THR A 8 -4.46 0.30 19.08
N PRO A 9 -3.86 0.43 17.88
CA PRO A 9 -4.55 0.21 16.61
C PRO A 9 -5.20 -1.17 16.54
N GLN A 10 -6.35 -1.26 15.88
CA GLN A 10 -7.09 -2.51 15.70
C GLN A 10 -6.25 -3.63 15.05
N GLU A 11 -5.43 -3.26 14.05
CA GLU A 11 -4.53 -4.17 13.34
C GLU A 11 -3.49 -4.79 14.30
N GLU A 12 -2.94 -3.99 15.21
CA GLU A 12 -1.95 -4.44 16.19
C GLU A 12 -2.61 -5.40 17.22
N VAL A 13 -3.84 -5.11 17.63
CA VAL A 13 -4.62 -5.99 18.52
C VAL A 13 -4.90 -7.33 17.84
N ALA A 14 -5.35 -7.32 16.58
CA ALA A 14 -5.59 -8.53 15.80
C ALA A 14 -4.30 -9.35 15.61
N ARG A 15 -3.17 -8.66 15.35
CA ARG A 15 -1.85 -9.27 15.21
C ARG A 15 -1.39 -9.95 16.50
N LEU A 16 -1.61 -9.33 17.66
CA LEU A 16 -1.31 -9.92 18.97
C LEU A 16 -2.15 -11.18 19.25
N ILE A 17 -3.43 -11.14 18.90
CA ILE A 17 -4.34 -12.28 19.06
C ILE A 17 -3.88 -13.45 18.19
N SER A 18 -3.58 -13.21 16.91
CA SER A 18 -3.10 -14.23 15.97
C SER A 18 -1.72 -14.77 16.34
N ARG A 19 -0.75 -13.90 16.66
CA ARG A 19 0.64 -14.29 16.96
C ARG A 19 0.75 -15.22 18.17
N TYR A 20 -0.13 -15.07 19.15
CA TYR A 20 -0.08 -15.80 20.41
C TYR A 20 -1.23 -16.79 20.59
N ASP A 21 -1.99 -17.10 19.52
CA ASP A 21 -3.14 -18.01 19.52
C ASP A 21 -4.12 -17.72 20.69
N LEU A 22 -4.42 -16.44 20.92
CA LEU A 22 -5.29 -16.01 22.00
C LEU A 22 -6.76 -16.14 21.60
N LEU A 23 -7.62 -16.62 22.49
CA LEU A 23 -9.06 -16.61 22.29
C LEU A 23 -9.66 -15.20 22.50
N ALA A 24 -9.03 -14.41 23.38
CA ALA A 24 -9.38 -13.03 23.63
C ALA A 24 -8.18 -12.26 24.20
N LEU A 25 -8.12 -10.95 23.92
CA LEU A 25 -7.15 -10.03 24.49
C LEU A 25 -7.86 -8.98 25.37
N PRO A 26 -7.54 -8.89 26.67
CA PRO A 26 -8.06 -7.85 27.54
C PRO A 26 -7.49 -6.47 27.20
N ILE A 27 -8.37 -5.46 27.18
CA ILE A 27 -8.04 -4.06 26.92
C ILE A 27 -8.07 -3.27 28.22
N LEU A 28 -6.99 -2.53 28.48
CA LEU A 28 -6.82 -1.67 29.63
C LEU A 28 -6.95 -0.19 29.24
N ASP A 29 -7.45 0.64 30.15
CA ASP A 29 -7.32 2.09 30.06
C ASP A 29 -5.94 2.57 30.54
N GLN A 30 -5.71 3.90 30.50
CA GLN A 30 -4.45 4.50 30.93
C GLN A 30 -4.17 4.37 32.44
N ASP A 31 -5.19 4.05 33.24
CA ASP A 31 -5.09 3.80 34.68
C ASP A 31 -4.92 2.30 34.99
N GLU A 32 -4.56 1.48 33.99
CA GLU A 32 -4.42 0.01 34.04
C GLU A 32 -5.71 -0.74 34.44
N ARG A 33 -6.88 -0.13 34.23
CA ARG A 33 -8.17 -0.77 34.54
C ARG A 33 -8.68 -1.54 33.34
N LEU A 34 -9.19 -2.75 33.59
CA LEU A 34 -9.83 -3.56 32.56
C LEU A 34 -11.13 -2.90 32.11
N VAL A 35 -11.18 -2.49 30.85
CA VAL A 35 -12.36 -1.85 30.25
C VAL A 35 -13.12 -2.76 29.29
N GLY A 36 -12.47 -3.80 28.77
CA GLY A 36 -13.11 -4.74 27.84
C GLY A 36 -12.20 -5.88 27.41
N ILE A 37 -12.70 -6.69 26.46
CA ILE A 37 -11.95 -7.74 25.79
C ILE A 37 -12.22 -7.65 24.28
N VAL A 38 -11.25 -8.04 23.47
CA VAL A 38 -11.40 -8.28 22.03
C VAL A 38 -11.24 -9.77 21.78
N THR A 39 -12.17 -10.40 21.07
CA THR A 39 -12.17 -11.85 20.82
C THR A 39 -11.54 -12.20 19.48
N TYR A 40 -11.25 -13.48 19.28
CA TYR A 40 -10.62 -13.99 18.06
C TYR A 40 -11.46 -13.75 16.80
N ASP A 41 -12.78 -13.86 16.90
CA ASP A 41 -13.72 -13.57 15.79
C ASP A 41 -13.64 -12.10 15.36
N ASP A 42 -13.72 -11.15 16.29
CA ASP A 42 -13.57 -9.72 16.00
C ASP A 42 -12.20 -9.41 15.37
N ALA A 43 -11.14 -10.06 15.86
CA ALA A 43 -9.79 -9.91 15.31
C ALA A 43 -9.67 -10.44 13.86
N MET A 44 -10.42 -11.48 13.52
CA MET A 44 -10.42 -12.06 12.17
C MET A 44 -11.12 -11.13 11.17
N ASP A 45 -12.22 -10.50 11.57
CA ASP A 45 -12.92 -9.52 10.76
C ASP A 45 -12.01 -8.31 10.44
N VAL A 46 -11.30 -7.79 11.44
CA VAL A 46 -10.31 -6.72 11.25
C VAL A 46 -9.20 -7.14 10.30
N ALA A 47 -8.70 -8.37 10.41
CA ALA A 47 -7.65 -8.86 9.51
C ALA A 47 -8.12 -8.93 8.04
N GLU A 48 -9.38 -9.27 7.79
CA GLU A 48 -9.98 -9.26 6.45
C GLU A 48 -10.20 -7.84 5.92
N GLU A 49 -10.65 -6.92 6.77
CA GLU A 49 -10.83 -5.51 6.43
C GLU A 49 -9.50 -4.83 6.08
N GLU A 50 -8.45 -5.02 6.88
CA GLU A 50 -7.11 -4.47 6.61
C GLU A 50 -6.51 -5.04 5.32
N ALA A 51 -6.66 -6.35 5.07
CA ALA A 51 -6.23 -6.96 3.82
C ALA A 51 -6.94 -6.37 2.59
N THR A 52 -8.24 -6.08 2.72
CA THR A 52 -9.03 -5.42 1.67
C THR A 52 -8.61 -3.96 1.49
N GLU A 53 -8.39 -3.23 2.59
CA GLU A 53 -7.96 -1.84 2.57
C GLU A 53 -6.57 -1.70 1.93
N ASP A 54 -5.64 -2.61 2.20
CA ASP A 54 -4.30 -2.61 1.61
C ASP A 54 -4.32 -2.90 0.10
N ILE A 55 -5.16 -3.81 -0.35
CA ILE A 55 -5.40 -4.02 -1.79
C ILE A 55 -5.97 -2.73 -2.41
N HIS A 56 -6.89 -2.06 -1.72
CA HIS A 56 -7.47 -0.81 -2.19
C HIS A 56 -6.47 0.35 -2.21
N LYS A 57 -5.60 0.48 -1.19
CA LYS A 57 -4.47 1.44 -1.15
C LYS A 57 -3.43 1.13 -2.23
N GLY A 58 -3.21 -0.15 -2.55
CA GLY A 58 -2.32 -0.56 -3.63
C GLY A 58 -2.89 -0.28 -5.03
N ALA A 59 -4.21 -0.45 -5.20
CA ALA A 59 -4.91 -0.26 -6.47
C ALA A 59 -5.40 1.19 -6.70
N THR A 60 -5.50 1.98 -5.64
CA THR A 60 -5.94 3.37 -5.67
C THR A 60 -4.81 4.27 -5.23
N VAL A 61 -4.53 5.32 -5.99
CA VAL A 61 -3.45 6.22 -5.65
C VAL A 61 -3.87 7.13 -4.49
N GLY A 62 -3.73 6.63 -3.26
CA GLY A 62 -3.98 7.37 -2.02
C GLY A 62 -5.07 6.77 -1.13
N LYS A 63 -5.09 7.20 0.15
CA LYS A 63 -6.16 6.89 1.10
C LYS A 63 -7.48 7.48 0.59
N LEU A 64 -8.49 6.63 0.45
CA LEU A 64 -9.86 7.09 0.30
C LEU A 64 -10.36 7.51 1.68
N GLU A 65 -10.81 8.76 1.83
CA GLU A 65 -11.41 9.24 3.10
C GLU A 65 -12.76 8.57 3.41
N THR A 66 -13.33 7.83 2.46
CA THR A 66 -14.61 7.12 2.60
C THR A 66 -14.52 5.81 1.84
N GLY A 67 -15.16 4.75 2.34
CA GLY A 67 -15.17 3.43 1.70
C GLY A 67 -15.55 3.50 0.22
N LEU A 68 -15.00 2.61 -0.60
CA LEU A 68 -15.17 2.60 -2.07
C LEU A 68 -16.65 2.61 -2.52
N ARG A 69 -17.54 2.08 -1.68
CA ARG A 69 -19.00 2.04 -1.89
C ARG A 69 -19.68 3.40 -1.76
N ASP A 70 -19.15 4.27 -0.91
CA ASP A 70 -19.72 5.59 -0.62
C ASP A 70 -18.98 6.71 -1.36
N ALA A 71 -17.85 6.39 -2.00
CA ALA A 71 -17.07 7.32 -2.80
C ALA A 71 -17.81 7.70 -4.09
N THR A 72 -18.06 9.00 -4.27
CA THR A 72 -18.63 9.50 -5.54
C THR A 72 -17.66 9.32 -6.72
N PRO A 73 -18.16 9.06 -7.95
CA PRO A 73 -17.31 8.95 -9.14
C PRO A 73 -16.37 10.15 -9.36
N PHE A 74 -16.81 11.35 -8.96
CA PHE A 74 -16.02 12.57 -9.07
C PHE A 74 -14.85 12.64 -8.08
N SER A 75 -15.02 12.16 -6.84
CA SER A 75 -13.93 12.14 -5.85
C SER A 75 -12.83 11.15 -6.29
N LEU A 76 -13.22 9.96 -6.77
CA LEU A 76 -12.30 8.97 -7.33
C LEU A 76 -11.53 9.51 -8.54
N TYR A 77 -12.22 10.21 -9.45
CA TYR A 77 -11.59 10.84 -10.61
C TYR A 77 -10.54 11.89 -10.19
N ARG A 78 -10.89 12.77 -9.24
CA ARG A 78 -10.00 13.84 -8.81
C ARG A 78 -8.71 13.31 -8.17
N SER A 79 -8.79 12.29 -7.32
CA SER A 79 -7.62 11.68 -6.69
C SER A 79 -6.68 11.05 -7.73
N ARG A 80 -7.23 10.38 -8.74
CA ARG A 80 -6.43 9.76 -9.81
C ARG A 80 -5.80 10.80 -10.74
N VAL A 81 -6.53 11.83 -11.14
CA VAL A 81 -6.02 12.86 -12.07
C VAL A 81 -4.84 13.62 -11.48
N GLN A 82 -4.89 13.96 -10.18
CA GLN A 82 -3.76 14.63 -9.52
C GLN A 82 -2.47 13.82 -9.63
N TRP A 83 -2.55 12.50 -9.39
CA TRP A 83 -1.41 11.61 -9.54
C TRP A 83 -0.96 11.44 -10.99
N LEU A 84 -1.89 11.26 -11.92
CA LEU A 84 -1.58 11.12 -13.34
C LEU A 84 -0.86 12.35 -13.89
N VAL A 85 -1.26 13.56 -13.46
CA VAL A 85 -0.57 14.80 -13.85
C VAL A 85 0.88 14.79 -13.38
N ILE A 86 1.15 14.38 -12.14
CA ILE A 86 2.52 14.25 -11.61
C ILE A 86 3.32 13.25 -12.46
N LEU A 87 2.73 12.10 -12.80
CA LEU A 87 3.37 11.09 -13.65
C LEU A 87 3.67 11.61 -15.06
N VAL A 88 2.78 12.42 -15.65
CA VAL A 88 3.02 13.03 -16.96
C VAL A 88 4.27 13.93 -16.91
N PHE A 89 4.40 14.77 -15.87
CA PHE A 89 5.60 15.59 -15.71
C PHE A 89 6.86 14.74 -15.53
N ALA A 90 6.81 13.69 -14.71
CA ALA A 90 7.93 12.76 -14.58
C ALA A 90 8.33 12.12 -15.93
N ASN A 91 7.35 11.74 -16.75
CA ASN A 91 7.60 11.19 -18.10
C ASN A 91 8.24 12.23 -19.04
N ILE A 92 7.87 13.51 -18.93
CA ILE A 92 8.51 14.58 -19.70
C ILE A 92 10.00 14.69 -19.34
N PHE A 93 10.36 14.60 -18.06
CA PHE A 93 11.76 14.59 -17.63
C PHE A 93 12.52 13.38 -18.18
N THR A 94 11.91 12.18 -18.13
CA THR A 94 12.49 10.99 -18.75
C THR A 94 12.71 11.17 -20.26
N GLY A 95 11.74 11.75 -20.96
CA GLY A 95 11.85 12.05 -22.39
C GLY A 95 12.98 13.03 -22.71
N ALA A 96 13.14 14.07 -21.89
CA ALA A 96 14.27 15.00 -22.01
C ALA A 96 15.62 14.31 -21.77
N GLY A 97 15.69 13.37 -20.83
CA GLY A 97 16.87 12.54 -20.60
C GLY A 97 17.22 11.64 -21.80
N ILE A 98 16.21 11.08 -22.48
CA ILE A 98 16.43 10.30 -23.71
C ILE A 98 16.91 11.20 -24.86
N ALA A 99 16.30 12.38 -25.03
CA ALA A 99 16.68 13.34 -26.06
C ALA A 99 18.13 13.82 -25.93
N TYR A 100 18.68 13.88 -24.71
CA TYR A 100 20.10 14.17 -24.50
C TYR A 100 21.04 13.16 -25.18
N PHE A 101 20.60 11.91 -25.37
CA PHE A 101 21.38 10.84 -26.02
C PHE A 101 21.00 10.63 -27.49
N GLU A 102 20.29 11.58 -28.11
CA GLU A 102 19.81 11.50 -29.49
C GLU A 102 20.91 11.12 -30.49
N ASP A 103 22.10 11.74 -30.40
CA ASP A 103 23.23 11.45 -31.29
C ASP A 103 23.69 9.99 -31.20
N ILE A 104 23.76 9.42 -29.99
CA ILE A 104 24.17 8.03 -29.75
C ILE A 104 23.11 7.07 -30.30
N ILE A 105 21.83 7.41 -30.13
CA ILE A 105 20.71 6.61 -30.64
C ILE A 105 20.71 6.60 -32.17
N PHE A 106 21.03 7.73 -32.82
CA PHE A 106 21.14 7.79 -34.28
C PHE A 106 22.29 6.94 -34.82
N GLU A 107 23.44 6.95 -34.14
CA GLU A 107 24.57 6.09 -34.52
C GLU A 107 24.25 4.59 -34.31
N HIS A 108 23.45 4.28 -33.28
CA HIS A 108 23.12 2.92 -32.87
C HIS A 108 21.62 2.69 -32.72
N ILE A 109 20.89 2.77 -33.85
CA ILE A 109 19.42 2.67 -33.84
C ILE A 109 18.90 1.37 -33.22
N ALA A 110 19.72 0.31 -33.22
CA ALA A 110 19.39 -0.97 -32.58
C ALA A 110 19.11 -0.86 -31.08
N LEU A 111 19.61 0.18 -30.39
CA LEU A 111 19.33 0.43 -28.97
C LEU A 111 17.83 0.64 -28.69
N LEU A 112 17.08 1.15 -29.66
CA LEU A 112 15.63 1.35 -29.53
C LEU A 112 14.88 0.02 -29.35
N PHE A 113 15.39 -1.10 -29.89
CA PHE A 113 14.76 -2.42 -29.69
C PHE A 113 14.87 -2.91 -28.24
N PHE A 114 15.86 -2.44 -27.49
CA PHE A 114 16.06 -2.81 -26.09
C PHE A 114 15.28 -1.91 -25.12
N MET A 115 14.90 -0.69 -25.53
CA MET A 115 14.18 0.25 -24.67
C MET A 115 12.88 -0.35 -24.08
N PRO A 116 11.97 -0.97 -24.85
CA PRO A 116 10.76 -1.57 -24.28
C PRO A 116 11.07 -2.68 -23.27
N LEU A 117 12.08 -3.52 -23.54
CA LEU A 117 12.49 -4.61 -22.65
C LEU A 117 13.03 -4.06 -21.33
N LEU A 118 13.92 -3.06 -21.38
CA LEU A 118 14.50 -2.45 -20.19
C LEU A 118 13.44 -1.74 -19.33
N VAL A 119 12.53 -0.99 -19.94
CA VAL A 119 11.42 -0.32 -19.24
C VAL A 119 10.49 -1.35 -18.58
N ALA A 120 10.13 -2.42 -19.29
CA ALA A 120 9.29 -3.48 -18.74
C ALA A 120 9.97 -4.22 -17.58
N SER A 121 11.25 -4.58 -17.72
CA SER A 121 12.03 -5.23 -16.66
C SER A 121 12.17 -4.33 -15.43
N ALA A 122 12.46 -3.04 -15.61
CA ALA A 122 12.53 -2.07 -14.53
C ALA A 122 11.20 -1.92 -13.80
N GLY A 123 10.08 -1.84 -14.53
CA GLY A 123 8.73 -1.80 -13.96
C GLY A 123 8.39 -3.04 -13.14
N ASN A 124 8.67 -4.23 -13.68
CA ASN A 124 8.42 -5.49 -12.98
C ASN A 124 9.28 -5.64 -11.73
N ALA A 125 10.56 -5.27 -11.79
CA ALA A 125 11.46 -5.29 -10.65
C ALA A 125 10.97 -4.33 -9.54
N GLY A 126 10.61 -3.08 -9.90
CA GLY A 126 10.08 -2.10 -8.94
C GLY A 126 8.77 -2.55 -8.30
N GLY A 127 7.85 -3.13 -9.08
CA GLY A 127 6.60 -3.69 -8.57
C GLY A 127 6.83 -4.86 -7.61
N THR A 128 7.76 -5.76 -7.94
CA THR A 128 8.11 -6.92 -7.11
C THR A 128 8.72 -6.49 -5.78
N VAL A 129 9.64 -5.53 -5.80
CA VAL A 129 10.25 -4.97 -4.60
C VAL A 129 9.21 -4.27 -3.72
N SER A 130 8.34 -3.44 -4.31
CA SER A 130 7.28 -2.75 -3.57
C SER A 130 6.31 -3.74 -2.91
N HIS A 131 5.96 -4.82 -3.61
CA HIS A 131 5.13 -5.89 -3.06
C HIS A 131 5.84 -6.66 -1.94
N ALA A 132 7.14 -6.97 -2.10
CA ALA A 132 7.93 -7.66 -1.08
C ALA A 132 7.99 -6.85 0.24
N TYR A 133 8.24 -5.54 0.14
CA TYR A 133 8.20 -4.65 1.31
C TYR A 133 6.81 -4.56 1.95
N GLY A 134 5.74 -4.53 1.15
CA GLY A 134 4.37 -4.58 1.67
C GLY A 134 4.07 -5.85 2.46
N THR A 135 4.51 -7.01 1.96
CA THR A 135 4.32 -8.29 2.65
C THR A 135 5.21 -8.48 3.88
N GLU A 136 6.41 -7.89 3.91
CA GLU A 136 7.34 -8.10 5.04
C GLU A 136 7.01 -7.23 6.26
N TYR A 137 6.33 -6.09 6.05
CA TYR A 137 5.89 -5.19 7.14
C TYR A 137 4.43 -5.41 7.59
N GLY A 138 3.54 -5.94 6.73
CA GLY A 138 2.17 -6.29 7.10
C GLY A 138 2.04 -7.50 8.04
N TYR A 139 3.09 -8.32 8.18
CA TYR A 139 3.08 -9.58 8.97
C TYR A 139 4.09 -9.59 10.12
N ARG A 140 4.40 -8.44 10.73
CA ARG A 140 5.22 -8.38 11.94
C ARG A 140 4.54 -7.70 13.09
#